data_AF-A0A949SRX6-F1
#
_entry.id   AF-A0A949SRX6-F1
#
_cell.length_a   1.000
_cell.length_b   1.000
_cell.length_c   1.000
_cell.angle_alpha   90.00
_cell.angle_beta   90.00
_cell.angle_gamma   90.00
#
_symmetry.space_group_name_H-M   'P 1'
#
loop_
_entity.id
_entity.type
_entity.pdbx_description
1 polymer ?
#
loop_
_entity_poly.entity_id
_entity_poly.type
_entity_poly.pdbx_seq_one_letter_code
_entity_poly.pdbx_strand_id
1 'polypeptide(L)'
;MNRRIWALIIAIPLLASEPASTVSGIWMMGQSLCDGSESLPLVTPTDTGWGNLMFRRGVRTWLPQDHPASPEKRADESFRRVPLHAQVNGGLGETAANGMADHWRAARMNFSRTPAADASQRFLVACAGQGGRQIQELSSADLSTDERTPVSRRHGGGHYRTSLDDARRAVQQAGAAGEVFRIEALYWMQGEGNGGPAGGIMPTRWDRELPREAGLAWYRDQLIAYRKGWSTDLGAVTGQQADLPMFTYQTLGPAGEAQLMAADKDPRIHLVGPHYAVTSAIHSRYPPGRHGDPIHLSADGERWWGEQVGKVMHRVLDKGEAWQPLRPRKARLLPGRTAMEVEFTVPRPPLVIDTDFLARQETATSGGFTSLAGFRAHDGNGRTLSLSSVTVSGPASIRIQLTKPLPEDETCRLSYGHPFATALGSIVELQKAEGGQEDVLLEGLLTDRLRPLINEGAFLITSLAGKPARVVIRSVREDGGRTLLRYDPKELRNAVRFEKGQAVTAQRSFSYGNLRDSDPERSVHSFADAAYGARAGLPYPLWNWCVLFSDLNVAAD
;
A
#
# COMPACT_ATOMS: atom_id res chain seq x y z
N MET A 1 13.35 75.76 -48.49
CA MET A 1 12.62 74.55 -48.94
C MET A 1 13.53 73.34 -48.69
N ASN A 2 13.41 72.71 -47.51
CA ASN A 2 14.18 71.51 -47.16
C ASN A 2 13.32 70.61 -46.27
N ARG A 3 12.82 69.52 -46.86
CA ARG A 3 12.07 68.46 -46.17
C ARG A 3 13.08 67.49 -45.54
N ARG A 4 13.03 67.30 -44.22
CA ARG A 4 13.70 66.17 -43.54
C ARG A 4 12.67 65.08 -43.29
N ILE A 5 12.96 63.90 -43.82
CA ILE A 5 12.17 62.67 -43.72
C ILE A 5 12.44 62.05 -42.34
N TRP A 6 11.39 61.74 -41.60
CA TRP A 6 11.46 60.92 -40.39
C TRP A 6 11.38 59.44 -40.80
N ALA A 7 12.40 58.66 -40.46
CA ALA A 7 12.38 57.21 -40.61
C ALA A 7 11.58 56.58 -39.46
N LEU A 8 10.48 55.93 -39.79
CA LEU A 8 9.66 55.15 -38.86
C LEU A 8 10.31 53.77 -38.68
N ILE A 9 10.89 53.51 -37.51
CA ILE A 9 11.35 52.16 -37.13
C ILE A 9 10.12 51.38 -36.67
N ILE A 10 9.64 50.45 -37.51
CA ILE A 10 8.62 49.48 -37.13
C ILE A 10 9.33 48.37 -36.34
N ALA A 11 9.13 48.34 -35.02
CA ALA A 11 9.50 47.19 -34.21
C ALA A 11 8.58 46.02 -34.57
N ILE A 12 9.13 45.01 -35.25
CA ILE A 12 8.46 43.72 -35.42
C ILE A 12 8.45 43.07 -34.04
N PRO A 13 7.28 42.75 -33.44
CA PRO A 13 7.27 41.97 -32.22
C PRO A 13 7.84 40.59 -32.55
N LEU A 14 8.91 40.19 -31.86
CA LEU A 14 9.24 38.76 -31.79
C LEU A 14 8.00 38.06 -31.26
N LEU A 15 7.37 37.25 -32.11
CA LEU A 15 6.38 36.27 -31.69
C LEU A 15 7.04 35.44 -30.59
N ALA A 16 6.58 35.62 -29.35
CA ALA A 16 6.89 34.68 -28.29
C ALA A 16 6.46 33.30 -28.79
N SER A 17 7.40 32.38 -28.92
CA SER A 17 7.11 30.98 -29.25
C SER A 17 6.02 30.49 -28.30
N GLU A 18 4.97 29.85 -28.84
CA GLU A 18 3.97 29.21 -27.99
C GLU A 18 4.66 28.32 -26.94
N PRO A 19 4.18 28.31 -25.68
CA PRO A 19 4.80 27.49 -24.65
C PRO A 19 4.73 26.02 -25.08
N ALA A 20 5.89 25.36 -25.11
CA ALA A 20 5.97 23.93 -25.42
C ALA A 20 5.03 23.14 -24.49
N SER A 21 4.26 22.21 -25.04
CA SER A 21 3.41 21.33 -24.24
C SER A 21 4.28 20.55 -23.24
N THR A 22 3.74 20.32 -22.04
CA THR A 22 4.46 19.58 -20.99
C THR A 22 3.93 18.16 -20.87
N VAL A 23 4.85 17.21 -20.72
CA VAL A 23 4.56 15.82 -20.36
C VAL A 23 5.00 15.62 -18.92
N SER A 24 4.05 15.31 -18.04
CA SER A 24 4.31 15.09 -16.62
C SER A 24 4.65 13.61 -16.36
N GLY A 25 5.59 13.35 -15.47
CA GLY A 25 6.07 12.02 -15.13
C GLY A 25 5.70 11.61 -13.69
N ILE A 26 5.31 10.35 -13.50
CA ILE A 26 5.23 9.71 -12.18
C ILE A 26 6.26 8.58 -12.16
N TRP A 27 7.33 8.77 -11.39
CA TRP A 27 8.48 7.87 -11.36
C TRP A 27 8.38 6.95 -10.15
N MET A 28 8.33 5.65 -10.38
CA MET A 28 8.10 4.65 -9.34
C MET A 28 9.36 3.84 -9.07
N MET A 29 9.63 3.58 -7.79
CA MET A 29 10.63 2.63 -7.32
C MET A 29 10.07 1.84 -6.16
N GLY A 30 10.52 0.60 -6.01
CA GLY A 30 10.08 -0.23 -4.90
C GLY A 30 10.36 -1.71 -5.11
N GLN A 31 9.66 -2.55 -4.35
CA GLN A 31 9.80 -4.01 -4.42
C GLN A 31 8.62 -4.68 -5.15
N SER A 32 8.18 -5.84 -4.66
CA SER A 32 7.16 -6.68 -5.28
C SER A 32 5.78 -6.02 -5.38
N LEU A 33 5.47 -5.07 -4.50
CA LEU A 33 4.22 -4.30 -4.62
C LEU A 33 4.35 -3.18 -5.67
N CYS A 34 5.55 -2.62 -5.92
CA CYS A 34 5.71 -1.66 -7.05
C CYS A 34 5.58 -2.35 -8.40
N ASP A 35 6.12 -3.57 -8.52
CA ASP A 35 6.15 -4.28 -9.80
C ASP A 35 4.90 -5.12 -10.07
N GLY A 36 3.94 -5.19 -9.13
CA GLY A 36 2.68 -5.91 -9.34
C GLY A 36 2.82 -7.42 -9.22
N SER A 37 3.69 -7.90 -8.33
CA SER A 37 3.91 -9.32 -8.11
C SER A 37 2.62 -10.02 -7.70
N GLU A 38 2.27 -11.06 -8.46
CA GLU A 38 1.09 -11.91 -8.26
C GLU A 38 -0.25 -11.19 -8.42
N SER A 39 -0.26 -9.96 -8.93
CA SER A 39 -1.45 -9.12 -9.12
C SER A 39 -2.20 -9.48 -10.41
N LEU A 40 -2.70 -10.71 -10.48
CA LEU A 40 -3.43 -11.30 -11.61
C LEU A 40 -4.82 -11.82 -11.18
N PRO A 41 -5.81 -11.90 -12.08
CA PRO A 41 -5.79 -11.47 -13.48
C PRO A 41 -5.76 -9.94 -13.61
N LEU A 42 -5.37 -9.41 -14.77
CA LEU A 42 -5.38 -7.96 -15.01
C LEU A 42 -6.79 -7.40 -14.91
N VAL A 43 -6.92 -6.23 -14.28
CA VAL A 43 -8.19 -5.48 -14.21
C VAL A 43 -8.18 -4.24 -15.10
N THR A 44 -7.00 -3.84 -15.59
CA THR A 44 -6.83 -2.75 -16.56
C THR A 44 -6.04 -3.18 -17.81
N PRO A 45 -6.54 -4.17 -18.60
CA PRO A 45 -5.80 -4.71 -19.74
C PRO A 45 -5.73 -3.76 -20.95
N THR A 46 -6.49 -2.66 -20.93
CA THR A 46 -6.63 -1.70 -22.04
C THR A 46 -6.58 -0.26 -21.53
N ASP A 47 -6.43 0.69 -22.44
CA ASP A 47 -6.59 2.13 -22.15
C ASP A 47 -7.94 2.39 -21.44
N THR A 48 -7.87 3.15 -20.35
CA THR A 48 -9.02 3.52 -19.52
C THR A 48 -9.74 4.77 -20.02
N GLY A 49 -9.22 5.40 -21.08
CA GLY A 49 -9.74 6.64 -21.65
C GLY A 49 -9.28 7.89 -20.90
N TRP A 50 -8.45 7.73 -19.87
CA TRP A 50 -7.81 8.85 -19.18
C TRP A 50 -6.50 9.29 -19.87
N GLY A 51 -6.13 8.78 -21.05
CA GLY A 51 -5.06 9.38 -21.88
C GLY A 51 -3.68 9.46 -21.21
N ASN A 52 -3.48 8.72 -20.11
CA ASN A 52 -2.20 8.54 -19.47
C ASN A 52 -1.32 7.61 -20.31
N LEU A 53 -0.02 7.68 -20.10
CA LEU A 53 0.99 7.09 -20.96
C LEU A 53 1.91 6.16 -20.17
N MET A 54 2.44 5.18 -20.88
CA MET A 54 3.60 4.38 -20.49
C MET A 54 4.55 4.27 -21.67
N PHE A 55 5.73 3.71 -21.44
CA PHE A 55 6.58 3.28 -22.54
C PHE A 55 6.03 2.01 -23.19
N ARG A 56 6.32 1.79 -24.47
CA ARG A 56 5.92 0.59 -25.22
C ARG A 56 6.36 -0.71 -24.54
N ARG A 57 7.50 -0.70 -23.85
CA ARG A 57 8.00 -1.81 -23.02
C ARG A 57 7.17 -2.10 -21.76
N GLY A 58 6.25 -1.21 -21.40
CA GLY A 58 5.41 -1.28 -20.21
C GLY A 58 5.78 -0.28 -19.14
N VAL A 59 4.99 -0.28 -18.06
CA VAL A 59 5.30 0.45 -16.82
C VAL A 59 6.54 -0.14 -16.14
N ARG A 60 6.67 -1.47 -16.09
CA ARG A 60 7.87 -2.16 -15.58
C ARG A 60 9.00 -2.04 -16.59
N THR A 61 9.90 -1.10 -16.38
CA THR A 61 10.97 -0.80 -17.34
C THR A 61 12.21 -1.65 -17.13
N TRP A 62 12.49 -2.07 -15.88
CA TRP A 62 13.56 -3.01 -15.58
C TRP A 62 13.11 -4.45 -15.84
N LEU A 63 13.93 -5.21 -16.58
CA LEU A 63 13.68 -6.62 -16.87
C LEU A 63 14.99 -7.42 -16.72
N PRO A 64 14.96 -8.62 -16.10
CA PRO A 64 16.18 -9.35 -15.78
C PRO A 64 16.98 -9.80 -17.01
N GLN A 65 16.33 -10.05 -18.15
CA GLN A 65 16.97 -10.52 -19.38
C GLN A 65 17.21 -9.42 -20.43
N ASP A 66 16.89 -8.16 -20.13
CA ASP A 66 17.01 -7.05 -21.09
C ASP A 66 17.87 -5.92 -20.54
N HIS A 67 19.19 -6.08 -20.69
CA HIS A 67 20.20 -5.10 -20.29
C HIS A 67 19.98 -4.53 -18.87
N PRO A 68 19.93 -5.38 -17.83
CA PRO A 68 19.61 -4.93 -16.46
C PRO A 68 20.63 -3.92 -15.92
N ALA A 69 21.94 -4.18 -16.08
CA ALA A 69 23.03 -3.30 -15.64
C ALA A 69 23.42 -2.19 -16.64
N SER A 70 22.93 -2.26 -17.89
CA SER A 70 23.31 -1.37 -18.99
C SER A 70 22.08 -0.85 -19.75
N PRO A 71 21.12 -0.21 -19.05
CA PRO A 71 19.82 0.17 -19.63
C PRO A 71 19.93 1.02 -20.89
N GLU A 72 20.99 1.82 -21.03
CA GLU A 72 21.24 2.64 -22.22
C GLU A 72 21.37 1.83 -23.53
N LYS A 73 21.66 0.53 -23.44
CA LYS A 73 21.77 -0.37 -24.62
C LYS A 73 20.43 -0.86 -25.13
N ARG A 74 19.34 -0.65 -24.40
CA ARG A 74 17.98 -1.04 -24.81
C ARG A 74 17.55 -0.25 -26.04
N ALA A 75 16.77 -0.87 -26.92
CA ALA A 75 16.34 -0.23 -28.15
C ALA A 75 15.41 0.97 -27.89
N ASP A 76 15.69 2.09 -28.55
CA ASP A 76 14.91 3.34 -28.48
C ASP A 76 13.41 3.11 -28.79
N GLU A 77 13.11 2.20 -29.71
CA GLU A 77 11.75 1.80 -30.09
C GLU A 77 10.91 1.34 -28.90
N SER A 78 11.54 0.68 -27.92
CA SER A 78 10.85 0.16 -26.73
C SER A 78 10.38 1.26 -25.78
N PHE A 79 10.87 2.49 -25.97
CA PHE A 79 10.49 3.63 -25.16
C PHE A 79 9.41 4.49 -25.80
N ARG A 80 8.94 4.24 -27.03
CA ARG A 80 7.83 5.02 -27.60
C ARG A 80 6.65 5.10 -26.63
N ARG A 81 6.10 6.30 -26.44
CA ARG A 81 4.91 6.53 -25.60
C ARG A 81 3.68 5.84 -26.19
N VAL A 82 2.97 5.08 -25.38
CA VAL A 82 1.71 4.38 -25.71
C VAL A 82 0.70 4.58 -24.58
N PRO A 83 -0.61 4.36 -24.81
CA PRO A 83 -1.61 4.45 -23.75
C PRO A 83 -1.29 3.52 -22.57
N LEU A 84 -1.45 4.04 -21.36
CA LEU A 84 -1.23 3.32 -20.11
C LEU A 84 -2.24 2.17 -19.96
N HIS A 85 -1.72 0.96 -19.79
CA HIS A 85 -2.50 -0.23 -19.44
C HIS A 85 -1.59 -1.20 -18.68
N ALA A 86 -2.20 -2.07 -17.88
CA ALA A 86 -1.47 -3.11 -17.18
C ALA A 86 -1.06 -4.24 -18.15
N GLN A 87 0.06 -4.90 -17.85
CA GLN A 87 0.62 -5.95 -18.70
C GLN A 87 1.02 -7.16 -17.85
N VAL A 88 0.89 -8.37 -18.41
CA VAL A 88 1.36 -9.59 -17.74
C VAL A 88 2.83 -9.84 -18.06
N ASN A 89 3.63 -10.17 -17.04
CA ASN A 89 4.98 -10.71 -17.22
C ASN A 89 5.20 -11.86 -16.22
N GLY A 90 4.95 -13.10 -16.66
CA GLY A 90 4.97 -14.26 -15.77
C GLY A 90 3.95 -14.11 -14.64
N GLY A 91 4.44 -14.12 -13.39
CA GLY A 91 3.60 -13.88 -12.21
C GLY A 91 3.33 -12.39 -11.92
N LEU A 92 3.87 -11.45 -12.70
CA LEU A 92 3.66 -10.01 -12.50
C LEU A 92 2.45 -9.53 -13.32
N GLY A 93 1.64 -8.62 -12.76
CA GLY A 93 0.40 -8.15 -13.37
C GLY A 93 0.12 -6.66 -13.15
N GLU A 94 -1.05 -6.34 -12.62
CA GLU A 94 -1.48 -4.96 -12.34
C GLU A 94 -0.49 -4.25 -11.42
N THR A 95 -0.35 -2.92 -11.52
CA THR A 95 0.40 -2.10 -10.57
C THR A 95 -0.46 -0.93 -10.14
N ALA A 96 -0.05 -0.23 -9.08
CA ALA A 96 -0.62 1.05 -8.70
C ALA A 96 -0.67 2.12 -9.82
N ALA A 97 0.08 1.97 -10.93
CA ALA A 97 0.20 2.97 -11.99
C ALA A 97 -1.14 3.44 -12.58
N ASN A 98 -2.01 2.50 -12.97
CA ASN A 98 -3.31 2.85 -13.59
C ASN A 98 -4.22 3.57 -12.60
N GLY A 99 -4.41 3.03 -11.40
CA GLY A 99 -5.21 3.70 -10.37
C GLY A 99 -4.68 5.09 -10.02
N MET A 100 -3.37 5.22 -9.86
CA MET A 100 -2.71 6.46 -9.46
C MET A 100 -2.82 7.56 -10.52
N ALA A 101 -2.44 7.26 -11.76
CA ALA A 101 -2.47 8.25 -12.83
C ALA A 101 -3.91 8.62 -13.23
N ASP A 102 -4.82 7.64 -13.25
CA ASP A 102 -6.21 7.89 -13.64
C ASP A 102 -6.96 8.68 -12.58
N HIS A 103 -6.79 8.35 -11.29
CA HIS A 103 -7.42 9.11 -10.22
C HIS A 103 -6.92 10.55 -10.17
N TRP A 104 -5.61 10.77 -10.24
CA TRP A 104 -5.06 12.11 -10.22
C TRP A 104 -5.55 12.94 -11.41
N ARG A 105 -5.56 12.36 -12.62
CA ARG A 105 -6.10 13.05 -13.80
C ARG A 105 -7.60 13.30 -13.69
N ALA A 106 -8.37 12.33 -13.22
CA ALA A 106 -9.80 12.50 -13.01
C ALA A 106 -10.09 13.64 -12.03
N ALA A 107 -9.38 13.71 -10.90
CA ALA A 107 -9.53 14.77 -9.92
C ALA A 107 -9.21 16.16 -10.50
N ARG A 108 -8.13 16.30 -11.29
CA ARG A 108 -7.81 17.54 -12.04
C ARG A 108 -8.92 17.96 -13.00
N MET A 109 -9.62 16.98 -13.58
CA MET A 109 -10.72 17.19 -14.51
C MET A 109 -12.10 17.26 -13.82
N ASN A 110 -12.15 17.34 -12.50
CA ASN A 110 -13.39 17.25 -11.72
C ASN A 110 -14.27 16.05 -12.11
N PHE A 111 -13.63 14.93 -12.43
CA PHE A 111 -14.22 13.68 -12.89
C PHE A 111 -15.01 13.78 -14.21
N SER A 112 -14.79 14.83 -15.01
CA SER A 112 -15.37 14.98 -16.34
C SER A 112 -14.47 14.38 -17.42
N ARG A 113 -14.97 13.38 -18.15
CA ARG A 113 -14.30 12.78 -19.31
C ARG A 113 -14.60 13.57 -20.58
N THR A 114 -14.15 14.82 -20.66
CA THR A 114 -14.34 15.62 -21.88
C THR A 114 -13.22 15.29 -22.90
N PRO A 115 -13.53 14.82 -24.12
CA PRO A 115 -12.54 14.23 -25.05
C PRO A 115 -11.42 15.15 -25.58
N ALA A 116 -11.40 16.46 -25.29
CA ALA A 116 -10.64 17.42 -26.09
C ALA A 116 -9.85 18.52 -25.34
N ALA A 117 -9.83 18.59 -24.00
CA ALA A 117 -9.40 19.85 -23.37
C ALA A 117 -7.92 19.99 -23.00
N ASP A 118 -7.13 18.92 -22.82
CA ASP A 118 -5.69 19.15 -22.56
C ASP A 118 -4.76 17.95 -22.79
N ALA A 119 -3.87 18.06 -23.78
CA ALA A 119 -2.73 17.16 -23.93
C ALA A 119 -1.61 17.47 -22.91
N SER A 120 -1.61 18.66 -22.29
CA SER A 120 -0.56 19.12 -21.37
C SER A 120 -0.66 18.57 -19.93
N GLN A 121 -1.61 17.66 -19.68
CA GLN A 121 -1.88 17.08 -18.35
C GLN A 121 -1.81 15.55 -18.31
N ARG A 122 -1.08 14.93 -19.24
CA ARG A 122 -0.91 13.47 -19.30
C ARG A 122 0.24 13.04 -18.39
N PHE A 123 0.05 11.92 -17.68
CA PHE A 123 1.13 11.31 -16.92
C PHE A 123 1.79 10.19 -17.71
N LEU A 124 3.11 10.26 -17.87
CA LEU A 124 3.95 9.13 -18.23
C LEU A 124 4.40 8.40 -16.96
N VAL A 125 4.10 7.11 -16.85
CA VAL A 125 4.41 6.32 -15.65
C VAL A 125 5.45 5.24 -15.96
N ALA A 126 6.45 5.09 -15.07
CA ALA A 126 7.49 4.05 -15.15
C ALA A 126 7.88 3.55 -13.75
N CYS A 127 8.03 2.23 -13.56
CA CYS A 127 8.61 1.56 -12.37
C CYS A 127 9.86 0.77 -12.79
N ALA A 128 10.99 1.10 -12.17
CA ALA A 128 12.25 0.34 -12.31
C ALA A 128 12.56 -0.54 -11.08
N GLY A 129 11.64 -0.55 -10.10
CA GLY A 129 11.67 -1.41 -8.92
C GLY A 129 11.47 -2.90 -9.26
N GLN A 130 11.81 -3.77 -8.32
CA GLN A 130 11.73 -5.21 -8.50
C GLN A 130 11.48 -5.96 -7.18
N GLY A 131 10.71 -7.04 -7.27
CA GLY A 131 10.44 -7.98 -6.20
C GLY A 131 11.63 -8.37 -5.31
N GLY A 132 11.36 -8.38 -4.00
CA GLY A 132 12.27 -8.88 -2.98
C GLY A 132 13.53 -8.05 -2.75
N ARG A 133 13.61 -6.81 -3.26
CA ARG A 133 14.75 -5.90 -3.04
C ARG A 133 14.64 -5.10 -1.73
N GLN A 134 15.77 -4.95 -1.06
CA GLN A 134 16.00 -4.01 0.04
C GLN A 134 16.32 -2.61 -0.50
N ILE A 135 16.16 -1.59 0.33
CA ILE A 135 16.38 -0.19 -0.08
C ILE A 135 17.77 0.05 -0.70
N GLN A 136 18.82 -0.57 -0.17
CA GLN A 136 20.18 -0.41 -0.69
C GLN A 136 20.40 -1.13 -2.03
N GLU A 137 19.64 -2.20 -2.32
CA GLU A 137 19.65 -2.88 -3.62
C GLU A 137 18.96 -2.06 -4.71
N LEU A 138 18.04 -1.16 -4.34
CA LEU A 138 17.33 -0.26 -5.25
C LEU A 138 18.00 1.12 -5.37
N SER A 139 19.01 1.39 -4.54
CA SER A 139 19.74 2.65 -4.49
C SER A 139 20.90 2.68 -5.48
N SER A 140 21.58 3.82 -5.58
CA SER A 140 22.83 3.94 -6.33
C SER A 140 23.96 3.02 -5.82
N ALA A 141 23.85 2.50 -4.59
CA ALA A 141 24.78 1.48 -4.09
C ALA A 141 24.64 0.12 -4.80
N ASP A 142 23.46 -0.17 -5.35
CA ASP A 142 23.15 -1.37 -6.14
C ASP A 142 23.69 -2.70 -5.55
N LEU A 143 23.41 -2.92 -4.27
CA LEU A 143 23.86 -4.12 -3.55
C LEU A 143 23.25 -5.43 -4.07
N SER A 144 22.37 -5.37 -5.07
CA SER A 144 21.71 -6.52 -5.69
C SER A 144 22.69 -7.45 -6.43
N THR A 145 23.88 -6.94 -6.77
CA THR A 145 24.96 -7.64 -7.46
C THR A 145 26.12 -8.06 -6.54
N ASP A 146 26.07 -7.71 -5.25
CA ASP A 146 27.12 -8.03 -4.28
C ASP A 146 27.36 -9.55 -4.22
N GLU A 147 28.63 -9.96 -4.24
CA GLU A 147 29.02 -11.38 -4.28
C GLU A 147 28.56 -12.18 -3.06
N ARG A 148 28.35 -11.50 -1.91
CA ARG A 148 27.81 -12.10 -0.68
C ARG A 148 26.32 -12.43 -0.79
N THR A 149 25.60 -11.81 -1.71
CA THR A 149 24.19 -12.15 -1.95
C THR A 149 24.11 -13.61 -2.45
N PRO A 150 23.22 -14.45 -1.87
CA PRO A 150 23.02 -15.81 -2.36
C PRO A 150 22.71 -15.80 -3.86
N VAL A 151 23.27 -16.75 -4.63
CA VAL A 151 23.07 -16.80 -6.10
C VAL A 151 21.60 -16.76 -6.50
N SER A 152 20.72 -17.45 -5.75
CA SER A 152 19.27 -17.46 -5.98
C SER A 152 18.57 -16.12 -5.75
N ARG A 153 19.25 -15.15 -5.14
CA ARG A 153 18.76 -13.79 -4.85
C ARG A 153 19.57 -12.69 -5.53
N ARG A 154 20.69 -13.03 -6.19
CA ARG A 154 21.44 -12.12 -7.05
C ARG A 154 20.62 -11.87 -8.31
N HIS A 155 20.56 -10.61 -8.74
CA HIS A 155 19.96 -10.22 -10.02
C HIS A 155 20.92 -9.33 -10.79
N GLY A 156 20.53 -8.94 -12.00
CA GLY A 156 21.39 -8.17 -12.89
C GLY A 156 21.69 -6.74 -12.45
N GLY A 157 21.17 -6.27 -11.30
CA GLY A 157 21.32 -4.90 -10.82
C GLY A 157 20.83 -3.83 -11.78
N GLY A 158 21.27 -2.60 -11.55
CA GLY A 158 20.97 -1.45 -12.40
C GLY A 158 19.54 -0.92 -12.28
N HIS A 159 18.83 -1.18 -11.17
CA HIS A 159 17.49 -0.64 -10.91
C HIS A 159 17.49 0.89 -10.89
N TYR A 160 18.37 1.48 -10.07
CA TYR A 160 18.53 2.93 -9.97
C TYR A 160 18.96 3.54 -11.31
N ARG A 161 19.94 2.92 -11.97
CA ARG A 161 20.41 3.33 -13.31
C ARG A 161 19.31 3.25 -14.36
N THR A 162 18.44 2.25 -14.30
CA THR A 162 17.28 2.12 -15.18
C THR A 162 16.31 3.27 -14.98
N SER A 163 16.00 3.63 -13.73
CA SER A 163 15.14 4.78 -13.45
C SER A 163 15.66 6.10 -14.05
N LEU A 164 16.99 6.31 -14.00
CA LEU A 164 17.63 7.48 -14.62
C LEU A 164 17.62 7.41 -16.15
N ASP A 165 17.84 6.22 -16.73
CA ASP A 165 17.76 6.06 -18.18
C ASP A 165 16.33 6.27 -18.69
N ASP A 166 15.33 5.76 -17.99
CA ASP A 166 13.91 6.00 -18.29
C ASP A 166 13.62 7.50 -18.36
N ALA A 167 14.13 8.30 -17.42
CA ALA A 167 13.98 9.75 -17.44
C ALA A 167 14.68 10.38 -18.65
N ARG A 168 15.90 9.92 -18.98
CA ARG A 168 16.62 10.37 -20.19
C ARG A 168 15.83 10.08 -21.47
N ARG A 169 15.24 8.87 -21.56
CA ARG A 169 14.41 8.46 -22.70
C ARG A 169 13.13 9.28 -22.80
N ALA A 170 12.52 9.65 -21.66
CA ALA A 170 11.37 10.54 -21.63
C ALA A 170 11.72 11.96 -22.12
N VAL A 171 12.83 12.53 -21.65
CA VAL A 171 13.34 13.84 -22.11
C VAL A 171 13.60 13.82 -23.62
N GLN A 172 14.29 12.80 -24.12
CA GLN A 172 14.59 12.67 -25.56
C GLN A 172 13.30 12.63 -26.40
N GLN A 173 12.30 11.85 -25.97
CA GLN A 173 11.03 11.73 -26.70
C GLN A 173 10.17 12.97 -26.64
N ALA A 174 10.13 13.66 -25.51
CA ALA A 174 9.43 14.93 -25.39
C ALA A 174 10.09 15.97 -26.30
N GLY A 175 11.43 16.10 -26.23
CA GLY A 175 12.17 17.03 -27.09
C GLY A 175 12.00 16.76 -28.58
N ALA A 176 12.00 15.50 -29.01
CA ALA A 176 11.73 15.11 -30.40
C ALA A 176 10.31 15.47 -30.88
N ALA A 177 9.36 15.62 -29.94
CA ALA A 177 8.00 16.04 -30.21
C ALA A 177 7.76 17.55 -29.99
N GLY A 178 8.80 18.34 -29.68
CA GLY A 178 8.67 19.76 -29.36
C GLY A 178 8.06 20.03 -27.98
N GLU A 179 8.09 19.05 -27.07
CA GLU A 179 7.50 19.09 -25.73
C GLU A 179 8.59 19.16 -24.65
N VAL A 180 8.22 19.55 -23.44
CA VAL A 180 9.09 19.49 -22.26
C VAL A 180 8.64 18.34 -21.36
N PHE A 181 9.58 17.49 -20.96
CA PHE A 181 9.31 16.46 -19.95
C PHE A 181 9.68 16.94 -18.55
N ARG A 182 8.80 16.69 -17.58
CA ARG A 182 9.06 16.94 -16.15
C ARG A 182 8.51 15.80 -15.31
N ILE A 183 9.19 15.45 -14.23
CA ILE A 183 8.69 14.54 -13.20
C ILE A 183 7.96 15.37 -12.15
N GLU A 184 6.71 15.03 -11.87
CA GLU A 184 5.88 15.71 -10.87
C GLU A 184 5.96 15.02 -9.51
N ALA A 185 6.07 13.69 -9.51
CA ALA A 185 6.04 12.91 -8.29
C ALA A 185 6.92 11.66 -8.39
N LEU A 186 7.58 11.36 -7.28
CA LEU A 186 8.21 10.09 -7.01
C LEU A 186 7.23 9.21 -6.21
N TYR A 187 7.20 7.92 -6.50
CA TYR A 187 6.43 6.94 -5.73
C TYR A 187 7.34 5.82 -5.22
N TRP A 188 7.30 5.59 -3.92
CA TRP A 188 8.10 4.58 -3.23
C TRP A 188 7.23 3.53 -2.56
N MET A 189 7.33 2.28 -3.03
CA MET A 189 6.61 1.14 -2.46
C MET A 189 7.57 0.00 -2.09
N GLN A 190 8.30 0.22 -0.98
CA GLN A 190 9.18 -0.78 -0.39
C GLN A 190 9.30 -0.62 1.11
N GLY A 191 9.54 -1.74 1.78
CA GLY A 191 9.95 -1.82 3.18
C GLY A 191 9.99 -3.25 3.71
N GLU A 192 9.22 -4.15 3.10
CA GLU A 192 9.05 -5.54 3.54
C GLU A 192 10.37 -6.30 3.48
N GLY A 193 11.19 -6.07 2.45
CA GLY A 193 12.52 -6.68 2.31
C GLY A 193 13.50 -6.30 3.42
N ASN A 194 13.28 -5.17 4.10
CA ASN A 194 14.08 -4.71 5.23
C ASN A 194 13.47 -5.11 6.59
N GLY A 195 12.29 -5.73 6.62
CA GLY A 195 11.68 -6.20 7.87
C GLY A 195 12.46 -7.38 8.47
N GLY A 196 12.89 -7.25 9.72
CA GLY A 196 13.54 -8.33 10.45
C GLY A 196 12.55 -9.29 11.13
N PRO A 197 12.93 -10.57 11.33
CA PRO A 197 12.07 -11.58 11.94
C PRO A 197 11.74 -11.31 13.42
N ALA A 198 12.56 -10.53 14.13
CA ALA A 198 12.32 -10.15 15.52
C ALA A 198 11.59 -8.80 15.67
N GLY A 199 11.12 -8.21 14.56
CA GLY A 199 10.40 -6.93 14.57
C GLY A 199 11.30 -5.69 14.53
N GLY A 200 12.58 -5.86 14.24
CA GLY A 200 13.56 -4.82 13.91
C GLY A 200 13.75 -4.63 12.40
N ILE A 201 14.89 -4.09 12.00
CA ILE A 201 15.22 -3.85 10.58
C ILE A 201 16.50 -4.59 10.21
N MET A 202 16.49 -5.26 9.06
CA MET A 202 17.65 -5.83 8.40
C MET A 202 18.21 -4.79 7.43
N PRO A 203 19.37 -4.16 7.69
CA PRO A 203 19.93 -3.13 6.81
C PRO A 203 20.23 -3.66 5.41
N THR A 204 20.91 -4.80 5.36
CA THR A 204 21.24 -5.56 4.15
C THR A 204 20.93 -7.05 4.34
N ARG A 205 21.28 -7.87 3.36
CA ARG A 205 21.07 -9.33 3.40
C ARG A 205 22.02 -10.08 4.34
N TRP A 206 23.14 -9.47 4.70
CA TRP A 206 24.20 -10.09 5.52
C TRP A 206 24.43 -9.38 6.86
N ASP A 207 23.87 -8.18 7.03
CA ASP A 207 23.92 -7.50 8.32
C ASP A 207 23.04 -8.19 9.35
N ARG A 208 23.39 -7.99 10.63
CA ARG A 208 22.53 -8.38 11.73
C ARG A 208 21.29 -7.50 11.77
N GLU A 209 20.18 -8.08 12.24
CA GLU A 209 18.97 -7.32 12.54
C GLU A 209 19.29 -6.24 13.57
N LEU A 210 19.00 -4.99 13.23
CA LEU A 210 19.05 -3.89 14.17
C LEU A 210 17.82 -3.98 15.10
N PRO A 211 18.01 -3.81 16.42
CA PRO A 211 16.89 -3.68 17.36
C PRO A 211 15.93 -2.57 16.91
N ARG A 212 14.65 -2.70 17.26
CA ARG A 212 13.55 -1.87 16.73
C ARG A 212 13.89 -0.39 16.66
N GLU A 213 14.23 0.26 17.78
CA GLU A 213 14.51 1.71 17.82
C GLU A 213 15.61 2.14 16.83
N ALA A 214 16.77 1.47 16.89
CA ALA A 214 17.89 1.74 15.98
C ALA A 214 17.55 1.43 14.53
N GLY A 215 16.79 0.35 14.29
CA GLY A 215 16.33 -0.05 12.97
C GLY A 215 15.38 0.96 12.34
N LEU A 216 14.41 1.48 13.12
CA LEU A 216 13.48 2.51 12.67
C LEU A 216 14.21 3.80 12.29
N ALA A 217 15.14 4.25 13.14
CA ALA A 217 15.97 5.42 12.85
C ALA A 217 16.83 5.22 11.59
N TRP A 218 17.43 4.03 11.43
CA TRP A 218 18.20 3.69 10.26
C TRP A 218 17.35 3.75 8.98
N TYR A 219 16.22 3.04 8.93
CA TYR A 219 15.40 3.00 7.72
C TYR A 219 14.83 4.38 7.36
N ARG A 220 14.41 5.17 8.36
CA ARG A 220 14.01 6.57 8.19
C ARG A 220 15.09 7.37 7.46
N ASP A 221 16.32 7.32 7.97
CA ASP A 221 17.42 8.13 7.42
C ASP A 221 17.85 7.62 6.03
N GLN A 222 17.80 6.30 5.78
CA GLN A 222 18.02 5.74 4.45
C GLN A 222 16.95 6.19 3.46
N LEU A 223 15.67 6.21 3.83
CA LEU A 223 14.60 6.65 2.93
C LEU A 223 14.72 8.13 2.57
N ILE A 224 15.09 8.98 3.55
CA ILE A 224 15.36 10.40 3.31
C ILE A 224 16.56 10.58 2.37
N ALA A 225 17.66 9.86 2.61
CA ALA A 225 18.83 9.92 1.76
C ALA A 225 18.52 9.42 0.33
N TYR A 226 17.76 8.33 0.22
CA TYR A 226 17.31 7.78 -1.05
C TYR A 226 16.50 8.80 -1.85
N ARG A 227 15.48 9.42 -1.25
CA ARG A 227 14.69 10.48 -1.90
C ARG A 227 15.57 11.60 -2.41
N LYS A 228 16.45 12.14 -1.56
CA LYS A 228 17.31 13.27 -1.91
C LYS A 228 18.25 12.93 -3.07
N GLY A 229 18.92 11.78 -3.01
CA GLY A 229 19.78 11.33 -4.09
C GLY A 229 19.01 11.14 -5.39
N TRP A 230 17.90 10.38 -5.34
CA TRP A 230 17.07 10.12 -6.52
C TRP A 230 16.47 11.38 -7.13
N SER A 231 15.98 12.30 -6.30
CA SER A 231 15.51 13.62 -6.75
C SER A 231 16.63 14.43 -7.41
N THR A 232 17.82 14.45 -6.83
CA THR A 232 18.97 15.22 -7.36
C THR A 232 19.39 14.68 -8.72
N ASP A 233 19.55 13.37 -8.83
CA ASP A 233 20.02 12.72 -10.06
C ASP A 233 18.97 12.81 -11.18
N LEU A 234 17.67 12.65 -10.85
CA LEU A 234 16.59 12.88 -11.81
C LEU A 234 16.47 14.35 -12.21
N GLY A 235 16.69 15.28 -11.27
CA GLY A 235 16.74 16.72 -11.54
C GLY A 235 17.86 17.07 -12.53
N ALA A 236 19.04 16.44 -12.38
CA ALA A 236 20.16 16.61 -13.32
C ALA A 236 19.83 16.08 -14.74
N VAL A 237 19.04 15.00 -14.85
CA VAL A 237 18.60 14.46 -16.15
C VAL A 237 17.52 15.31 -16.81
N THR A 238 16.55 15.78 -16.03
CA THR A 238 15.36 16.52 -16.52
C THR A 238 15.57 18.04 -16.62
N GLY A 239 16.63 18.57 -15.98
CA GLY A 239 16.86 20.00 -15.82
C GLY A 239 16.08 20.65 -14.66
N GLN A 240 15.28 19.87 -13.91
CA GLN A 240 14.50 20.39 -12.78
C GLN A 240 15.40 20.73 -11.59
N GLN A 241 15.28 21.97 -11.10
CA GLN A 241 16.02 22.46 -9.92
C GLN A 241 15.25 22.26 -8.60
N ALA A 242 13.94 22.10 -8.67
CA ALA A 242 13.12 21.88 -7.48
C ALA A 242 13.21 20.42 -7.04
N ASP A 243 13.38 20.21 -5.73
CA ASP A 243 13.25 18.88 -5.11
C ASP A 243 11.93 18.23 -5.53
N LEU A 244 11.99 16.95 -5.87
CA LEU A 244 10.82 16.14 -6.23
C LEU A 244 10.16 15.59 -4.96
N PRO A 245 8.84 15.74 -4.81
CA PRO A 245 8.09 15.13 -3.71
C PRO A 245 7.97 13.62 -3.92
N MET A 246 8.08 12.86 -2.84
CA MET A 246 7.95 11.41 -2.82
C MET A 246 6.75 10.99 -1.99
N PHE A 247 5.90 10.17 -2.60
CA PHE A 247 4.74 9.57 -1.96
C PHE A 247 5.09 8.13 -1.60
N THR A 248 4.75 7.73 -0.38
CA THR A 248 4.95 6.37 0.10
C THR A 248 3.76 5.92 0.93
N TYR A 249 3.83 4.71 1.44
CA TYR A 249 2.77 3.97 2.10
C TYR A 249 3.29 3.45 3.43
N GLN A 250 2.41 3.06 4.34
CA GLN A 250 2.83 2.32 5.52
C GLN A 250 2.95 0.84 5.14
N THR A 251 4.18 0.37 5.01
CA THR A 251 4.48 -1.05 4.91
C THR A 251 3.93 -1.80 6.13
N LEU A 252 3.36 -2.98 5.91
CA LEU A 252 2.84 -3.83 6.98
C LEU A 252 3.98 -4.59 7.67
N GLY A 253 4.75 -3.87 8.48
CA GLY A 253 5.95 -4.35 9.15
C GLY A 253 6.70 -3.22 9.83
N PRO A 254 7.88 -3.48 10.41
CA PRO A 254 8.64 -2.47 11.15
C PRO A 254 9.04 -1.26 10.29
N ALA A 255 9.29 -1.44 8.98
CA ALA A 255 9.58 -0.32 8.08
C ALA A 255 8.42 0.70 7.97
N GLY A 256 7.18 0.28 8.23
CA GLY A 256 5.98 1.14 8.22
C GLY A 256 6.08 2.34 9.14
N GLU A 257 6.56 2.13 10.36
CA GLU A 257 6.74 3.21 11.33
C GLU A 257 7.89 4.13 10.94
N ALA A 258 8.98 3.56 10.39
CA ALA A 258 10.11 4.35 9.90
C ALA A 258 9.74 5.24 8.69
N GLN A 259 8.83 4.79 7.82
CA GLN A 259 8.28 5.61 6.73
C GLN A 259 7.47 6.79 7.25
N LEU A 260 6.69 6.60 8.32
CA LEU A 260 6.00 7.71 9.00
C LEU A 260 7.01 8.68 9.62
N MET A 261 8.04 8.17 10.31
CA MET A 261 9.12 9.00 10.86
C MET A 261 9.87 9.79 9.76
N ALA A 262 9.98 9.22 8.55
CA ALA A 262 10.62 9.91 7.43
C ALA A 262 9.75 11.04 6.89
N ALA A 263 8.43 10.82 6.78
CA ALA A 263 7.46 11.85 6.40
C ALA A 263 7.38 12.99 7.44
N ASP A 264 7.54 12.69 8.73
CA ASP A 264 7.60 13.71 9.78
C ASP A 264 8.88 14.55 9.73
N LYS A 265 10.00 13.97 9.27
CA LYS A 265 11.33 14.60 9.26
C LYS A 265 11.66 15.32 7.94
N ASP A 266 11.20 14.81 6.80
CA ASP A 266 11.41 15.42 5.48
C ASP A 266 10.05 15.82 4.87
N PRO A 267 9.75 17.13 4.71
CA PRO A 267 8.46 17.60 4.23
C PRO A 267 8.20 17.26 2.75
N ARG A 268 9.20 16.71 2.04
CA ARG A 268 9.04 16.19 0.68
C ARG A 268 8.72 14.70 0.65
N ILE A 269 8.55 14.06 1.81
CA ILE A 269 8.05 12.68 1.93
C ILE A 269 6.63 12.73 2.46
N HIS A 270 5.69 12.17 1.71
CA HIS A 270 4.28 12.11 2.08
C HIS A 270 3.86 10.66 2.29
N LEU A 271 3.52 10.30 3.54
CA LEU A 271 2.89 9.02 3.84
C LEU A 271 1.41 9.10 3.48
N VAL A 272 0.99 8.37 2.44
CA VAL A 272 -0.40 8.31 1.98
C VAL A 272 -1.29 7.70 3.08
N GLY A 273 -0.84 6.59 3.65
CA GLY A 273 -1.55 5.82 4.67
C GLY A 273 -1.17 4.33 4.60
N PRO A 274 -1.85 3.46 5.37
CA PRO A 274 -1.68 2.03 5.26
C PRO A 274 -2.53 1.44 4.13
N HIS A 275 -2.02 0.39 3.50
CA HIS A 275 -2.72 -0.33 2.43
C HIS A 275 -3.55 -1.53 2.93
N TYR A 276 -3.60 -1.81 4.24
CA TYR A 276 -4.21 -3.05 4.76
C TYR A 276 -5.69 -3.25 4.42
N ALA A 277 -6.40 -2.20 4.00
CA ALA A 277 -7.80 -2.27 3.61
C ALA A 277 -7.97 -2.84 2.20
N VAL A 278 -6.94 -2.75 1.36
CA VAL A 278 -6.96 -3.26 0.00
C VAL A 278 -6.77 -4.77 -0.03
N THR A 279 -7.00 -5.34 -1.21
CA THR A 279 -7.21 -6.77 -1.39
C THR A 279 -5.87 -7.47 -1.65
N SER A 280 -5.67 -8.63 -1.03
CA SER A 280 -4.41 -9.38 -1.08
C SER A 280 -4.36 -10.37 -2.27
N ALA A 281 -3.17 -10.75 -2.72
CA ALA A 281 -2.99 -11.71 -3.81
C ALA A 281 -3.47 -13.14 -3.47
N ILE A 282 -3.93 -13.42 -2.24
CA ILE A 282 -4.67 -14.67 -1.95
C ILE A 282 -5.93 -14.82 -2.82
N HIS A 283 -6.47 -13.71 -3.33
CA HIS A 283 -7.55 -13.67 -4.30
C HIS A 283 -7.08 -13.92 -5.73
N SER A 284 -5.82 -13.60 -6.02
CA SER A 284 -5.25 -13.71 -7.33
C SER A 284 -5.16 -15.15 -7.80
N ARG A 285 -5.22 -15.32 -9.11
CA ARG A 285 -5.11 -16.61 -9.78
C ARG A 285 -4.16 -16.45 -10.96
N TYR A 286 -3.12 -17.27 -11.01
CA TYR A 286 -2.22 -17.28 -12.15
C TYR A 286 -1.79 -18.69 -12.57
N PRO A 287 -1.45 -18.90 -13.86
CA PRO A 287 -1.18 -20.24 -14.38
C PRO A 287 0.07 -20.91 -13.78
N PRO A 288 0.08 -22.25 -13.63
CA PRO A 288 -1.07 -23.17 -13.75
C PRO A 288 -1.77 -23.38 -12.39
N GLY A 289 -2.86 -22.65 -12.15
CA GLY A 289 -3.79 -22.93 -11.04
C GLY A 289 -3.28 -22.57 -9.64
N ARG A 290 -2.39 -21.57 -9.54
CA ARG A 290 -1.83 -21.12 -8.26
C ARG A 290 -2.49 -19.81 -7.80
N HIS A 291 -2.53 -19.63 -6.49
CA HIS A 291 -2.90 -18.38 -5.85
C HIS A 291 -1.65 -17.61 -5.43
N GLY A 292 -1.78 -16.29 -5.30
CA GLY A 292 -0.70 -15.43 -4.81
C GLY A 292 -0.55 -15.45 -3.30
N ASP A 293 0.58 -14.96 -2.82
CA ASP A 293 0.92 -14.93 -1.41
C ASP A 293 0.21 -13.77 -0.69
N PRO A 294 -0.08 -13.94 0.62
CA PRO A 294 -0.79 -12.94 1.41
C PRO A 294 -0.06 -11.61 1.57
N ILE A 295 1.25 -11.57 1.29
CA ILE A 295 2.07 -10.35 1.35
C ILE A 295 1.86 -9.44 0.15
N HIS A 296 1.41 -9.98 -0.99
CA HIS A 296 1.18 -9.21 -2.21
C HIS A 296 -0.26 -8.71 -2.33
N LEU A 297 -0.50 -7.76 -3.22
CA LEU A 297 -1.82 -7.24 -3.54
C LEU A 297 -2.40 -7.97 -4.76
N SER A 298 -3.72 -8.17 -4.77
CA SER A 298 -4.37 -8.60 -6.01
C SER A 298 -4.40 -7.46 -7.03
N ALA A 299 -4.86 -7.73 -8.24
CA ALA A 299 -4.98 -6.71 -9.27
C ALA A 299 -5.90 -5.55 -8.86
N ASP A 300 -7.08 -5.84 -8.30
CA ASP A 300 -7.94 -4.81 -7.72
C ASP A 300 -7.29 -4.10 -6.53
N GLY A 301 -6.46 -4.81 -5.75
CA GLY A 301 -5.72 -4.24 -4.63
C GLY A 301 -4.70 -3.21 -5.07
N GLU A 302 -3.91 -3.52 -6.10
CA GLU A 302 -2.95 -2.60 -6.73
C GLU A 302 -3.64 -1.37 -7.30
N ARG A 303 -4.71 -1.56 -8.11
CA ARG A 303 -5.42 -0.44 -8.72
C ARG A 303 -6.11 0.45 -7.68
N TRP A 304 -6.76 -0.14 -6.69
CA TRP A 304 -7.39 0.62 -5.61
C TRP A 304 -6.34 1.38 -4.78
N TRP A 305 -5.24 0.75 -4.40
CA TRP A 305 -4.17 1.45 -3.71
C TRP A 305 -3.60 2.59 -4.56
N GLY A 306 -3.42 2.37 -5.86
CA GLY A 306 -3.07 3.41 -6.82
C GLY A 306 -4.00 4.62 -6.75
N GLU A 307 -5.33 4.41 -6.76
CA GLU A 307 -6.28 5.52 -6.64
C GLU A 307 -6.11 6.31 -5.34
N GLN A 308 -5.85 5.63 -4.23
CA GLN A 308 -5.59 6.29 -2.95
C GLN A 308 -4.33 7.17 -3.01
N VAL A 309 -3.28 6.70 -3.67
CA VAL A 309 -2.06 7.49 -3.92
C VAL A 309 -2.36 8.68 -4.83
N GLY A 310 -3.07 8.47 -5.94
CA GLY A 310 -3.45 9.54 -6.88
C GLY A 310 -4.30 10.64 -6.23
N LYS A 311 -5.22 10.25 -5.35
CA LYS A 311 -6.02 11.17 -4.51
C LYS A 311 -5.13 12.07 -3.66
N VAL A 312 -4.15 11.47 -2.96
CA VAL A 312 -3.24 12.22 -2.09
C VAL A 312 -2.26 13.07 -2.90
N MET A 313 -1.78 12.59 -4.05
CA MET A 313 -0.97 13.39 -4.97
C MET A 313 -1.72 14.64 -5.43
N HIS A 314 -2.99 14.52 -5.83
CA HIS A 314 -3.82 15.67 -6.18
C HIS A 314 -3.94 16.68 -5.02
N ARG A 315 -4.22 16.20 -3.81
CA ARG A 315 -4.37 17.07 -2.62
C ARG A 315 -3.08 17.81 -2.27
N VAL A 316 -1.94 17.12 -2.30
CA VAL A 316 -0.66 17.74 -1.96
C VAL A 316 -0.20 18.68 -3.08
N LEU A 317 -0.18 18.20 -4.32
CA LEU A 317 0.51 18.88 -5.43
C LEU A 317 -0.37 19.92 -6.13
N ASP A 318 -1.68 19.69 -6.22
CA ASP A 318 -2.58 20.62 -6.90
C ASP A 318 -3.35 21.50 -5.90
N LYS A 319 -3.64 21.01 -4.69
CA LYS A 319 -4.38 21.77 -3.66
C LYS A 319 -3.48 22.35 -2.57
N GLY A 320 -2.20 21.99 -2.53
CA GLY A 320 -1.25 22.48 -1.53
C GLY A 320 -1.58 22.00 -0.10
N GLU A 321 -2.31 20.90 0.06
CA GLU A 321 -2.65 20.36 1.37
C GLU A 321 -1.39 19.86 2.10
N ALA A 322 -1.22 20.28 3.36
CA ALA A 322 -0.23 19.72 4.28
C ALA A 322 -0.68 18.33 4.74
N TRP A 323 -0.61 17.36 3.84
CA TRP A 323 -1.16 16.03 4.05
C TRP A 323 -0.52 15.33 5.25
N GLN A 324 -1.37 14.71 6.05
CA GLN A 324 -1.01 13.82 7.14
C GLN A 324 -1.96 12.63 7.10
N PRO A 325 -1.48 11.39 7.22
CA PRO A 325 -2.36 10.23 7.26
C PRO A 325 -3.20 10.25 8.56
N LEU A 326 -4.29 9.47 8.59
CA LEU A 326 -5.01 9.25 9.84
C LEU A 326 -4.08 8.57 10.86
N ARG A 327 -3.80 9.24 11.97
CA ARG A 327 -2.84 8.78 12.98
C ARG A 327 -3.14 9.32 14.38
N PRO A 328 -2.79 8.60 15.46
CA PRO A 328 -2.94 9.14 16.80
C PRO A 328 -2.01 10.35 17.00
N ARG A 329 -2.44 11.31 17.82
CA ARG A 329 -1.64 12.44 18.28
C ARG A 329 -1.23 12.30 19.73
N LYS A 330 -2.19 11.95 20.58
CA LYS A 330 -1.98 11.73 22.02
C LYS A 330 -3.06 10.81 22.57
N ALA A 331 -2.72 10.12 23.65
CA ALA A 331 -3.65 9.35 24.44
C ALA A 331 -3.52 9.77 25.90
N ARG A 332 -4.65 9.84 26.62
CA ARG A 332 -4.71 10.18 28.04
C ARG A 332 -5.63 9.24 28.79
N LEU A 333 -5.25 8.90 30.02
CA LEU A 333 -6.07 8.12 30.94
C LEU A 333 -7.04 9.09 31.63
N LEU A 334 -8.33 8.78 31.61
CA LEU A 334 -9.36 9.65 32.19
C LEU A 334 -9.45 9.49 33.72
N PRO A 335 -10.07 10.45 34.44
CA PRO A 335 -10.34 10.33 35.86
C PRO A 335 -11.04 9.02 36.22
N GLY A 336 -10.64 8.40 37.33
CA GLY A 336 -11.10 7.07 37.74
C GLY A 336 -10.39 5.91 37.02
N ARG A 337 -9.47 6.19 36.06
CA ARG A 337 -8.54 5.22 35.47
C ARG A 337 -9.20 4.01 34.81
N THR A 338 -10.48 4.11 34.47
CA THR A 338 -11.25 3.06 33.79
C THR A 338 -11.35 3.28 32.28
N ALA A 339 -10.96 4.44 31.77
CA ALA A 339 -11.10 4.77 30.35
C ALA A 339 -9.94 5.62 29.86
N MET A 340 -9.65 5.52 28.57
CA MET A 340 -8.66 6.33 27.87
C MET A 340 -9.35 7.13 26.77
N GLU A 341 -8.90 8.35 26.54
CA GLU A 341 -9.25 9.12 25.36
C GLU A 341 -8.03 9.22 24.44
N VAL A 342 -8.26 8.99 23.14
CA VAL A 342 -7.22 9.10 22.12
C VAL A 342 -7.68 10.12 21.09
N GLU A 343 -6.84 11.12 20.85
CA GLU A 343 -7.04 12.16 19.84
C GLU A 343 -6.23 11.84 18.58
N PHE A 344 -6.78 12.12 17.41
CA PHE A 344 -6.21 11.78 16.11
C PHE A 344 -6.02 13.01 15.21
N THR A 345 -5.03 12.93 14.32
CA THR A 345 -5.06 13.71 13.07
C THR A 345 -6.04 13.01 12.14
N VAL A 346 -7.09 13.70 11.67
CA VAL A 346 -8.11 13.10 10.79
C VAL A 346 -8.17 13.88 9.48
N PRO A 347 -7.78 13.28 8.34
CA PRO A 347 -7.72 14.01 7.07
C PRO A 347 -9.07 14.57 6.64
N ARG A 348 -10.14 13.79 6.84
CA ARG A 348 -11.54 14.17 6.59
C ARG A 348 -12.45 13.69 7.73
N PRO A 349 -12.66 14.47 8.81
CA PRO A 349 -13.52 14.07 9.92
C PRO A 349 -15.00 13.91 9.47
N PRO A 350 -15.83 13.14 10.22
CA PRO A 350 -15.52 12.49 11.49
C PRO A 350 -14.83 11.12 11.36
N LEU A 351 -14.26 10.66 12.46
CA LEU A 351 -13.84 9.27 12.64
C LEU A 351 -15.02 8.30 12.56
N VAL A 352 -14.76 7.11 12.03
CA VAL A 352 -15.70 5.99 12.07
C VAL A 352 -14.96 4.70 12.43
N ILE A 353 -15.58 3.94 13.33
CA ILE A 353 -15.22 2.54 13.59
C ILE A 353 -16.01 1.69 12.59
N ASP A 354 -15.35 1.29 11.51
CA ASP A 354 -15.90 0.52 10.41
C ASP A 354 -15.88 -0.98 10.72
N THR A 355 -17.05 -1.59 10.83
CA THR A 355 -17.21 -3.05 11.00
C THR A 355 -17.98 -3.70 9.85
N ASP A 356 -18.37 -2.90 8.86
CA ASP A 356 -19.21 -3.33 7.74
C ASP A 356 -18.35 -3.65 6.53
N PHE A 357 -17.36 -2.79 6.22
CA PHE A 357 -16.43 -3.03 5.15
C PHE A 357 -15.33 -3.97 5.63
N LEU A 358 -14.58 -3.62 6.67
CA LEU A 358 -13.62 -4.56 7.28
C LEU A 358 -14.28 -5.33 8.42
N ALA A 359 -13.96 -6.62 8.52
CA ALA A 359 -14.34 -7.42 9.68
C ALA A 359 -13.91 -6.72 10.98
N ARG A 360 -14.72 -6.78 12.05
CA ARG A 360 -14.31 -6.23 13.33
C ARG A 360 -13.04 -6.96 13.81
N GLN A 361 -11.98 -6.21 14.04
CA GLN A 361 -10.74 -6.69 14.62
C GLN A 361 -10.97 -6.87 16.12
N GLU A 362 -11.03 -8.12 16.57
CA GLU A 362 -11.24 -8.42 17.98
C GLU A 362 -10.53 -9.69 18.46
N THR A 363 -10.33 -9.77 19.77
CA THR A 363 -9.92 -11.00 20.46
C THR A 363 -10.66 -11.05 21.78
N ALA A 364 -11.75 -11.81 21.81
CA ALA A 364 -12.61 -11.96 22.99
C ALA A 364 -11.91 -12.76 24.10
N THR A 365 -12.22 -12.41 25.34
CA THR A 365 -11.83 -13.13 26.56
C THR A 365 -13.00 -13.16 27.53
N SER A 366 -12.87 -13.88 28.65
CA SER A 366 -13.89 -13.86 29.70
C SER A 366 -14.04 -12.44 30.26
N GLY A 367 -15.21 -11.84 30.06
CA GLY A 367 -15.54 -10.50 30.58
C GLY A 367 -15.07 -9.31 29.74
N GLY A 368 -14.56 -9.50 28.52
CA GLY A 368 -14.17 -8.40 27.65
C GLY A 368 -13.33 -8.82 26.43
N PHE A 369 -12.39 -7.96 26.04
CA PHE A 369 -11.57 -8.14 24.84
C PHE A 369 -10.12 -7.78 25.12
N THR A 370 -9.17 -8.63 24.72
CA THR A 370 -7.74 -8.27 24.73
C THR A 370 -7.35 -7.42 23.51
N SER A 371 -8.22 -7.35 22.51
CA SER A 371 -8.11 -6.53 21.29
C SER A 371 -9.51 -6.14 20.85
N LEU A 372 -9.78 -4.87 20.56
CA LEU A 372 -11.10 -4.41 20.12
C LEU A 372 -11.00 -3.24 19.11
N ALA A 373 -11.66 -3.39 17.95
CA ALA A 373 -11.62 -2.41 16.85
C ALA A 373 -10.20 -2.08 16.35
N GLY A 374 -9.23 -2.98 16.56
CA GLY A 374 -7.82 -2.80 16.24
C GLY A 374 -6.96 -2.42 17.45
N PHE A 375 -7.55 -1.97 18.56
CA PHE A 375 -6.82 -1.45 19.70
C PHE A 375 -6.47 -2.53 20.72
N ARG A 376 -5.24 -2.48 21.23
CA ARG A 376 -4.77 -3.24 22.40
C ARG A 376 -4.10 -2.31 23.38
N ALA A 377 -4.39 -2.50 24.66
CA ALA A 377 -3.76 -1.76 25.73
C ALA A 377 -2.87 -2.69 26.55
N HIS A 378 -1.72 -2.18 26.98
CA HIS A 378 -0.73 -2.88 27.80
C HIS A 378 -0.42 -2.06 29.03
N ASP A 379 -0.18 -2.72 30.17
CA ASP A 379 0.35 -2.04 31.35
C ASP A 379 1.86 -1.77 31.25
N GLY A 380 2.43 -1.15 32.29
CA GLY A 380 3.87 -0.86 32.37
C GLY A 380 4.75 -2.10 32.27
N ASN A 381 4.24 -3.28 32.66
CA ASN A 381 4.94 -4.56 32.58
C ASN A 381 4.72 -5.28 31.24
N GLY A 382 3.95 -4.68 30.32
CA GLY A 382 3.65 -5.24 29.00
C GLY A 382 2.51 -6.26 29.00
N ARG A 383 1.82 -6.47 30.13
CA ARG A 383 0.67 -7.38 30.18
C ARG A 383 -0.53 -6.71 29.52
N THR A 384 -1.23 -7.48 28.70
CA THR A 384 -2.42 -7.00 27.98
C THR A 384 -3.57 -6.74 28.94
N LEU A 385 -4.16 -5.54 28.82
CA LEU A 385 -5.34 -5.12 29.54
C LEU A 385 -6.61 -5.52 28.80
N SER A 386 -7.68 -5.81 29.54
CA SER A 386 -8.98 -6.19 28.96
C SER A 386 -9.88 -4.96 28.76
N LEU A 387 -10.36 -4.79 27.54
CA LEU A 387 -11.21 -3.71 27.06
C LEU A 387 -12.68 -4.15 27.06
N SER A 388 -13.60 -3.24 27.37
CA SER A 388 -15.04 -3.48 27.28
C SER A 388 -15.69 -2.77 26.10
N SER A 389 -15.21 -1.60 25.70
CA SER A 389 -15.73 -0.88 24.52
C SER A 389 -14.71 0.05 23.87
N VAL A 390 -14.87 0.29 22.57
CA VAL A 390 -14.22 1.37 21.82
C VAL A 390 -15.32 2.14 21.11
N THR A 391 -15.37 3.46 21.31
CA THR A 391 -16.45 4.32 20.78
C THR A 391 -15.88 5.61 20.23
N VAL A 392 -16.47 6.15 19.17
CA VAL A 392 -16.15 7.50 18.69
C VAL A 392 -16.73 8.50 19.70
N SER A 393 -15.87 9.29 20.34
CA SER A 393 -16.26 10.29 21.35
C SER A 393 -16.32 11.72 20.80
N GLY A 394 -15.81 11.94 19.59
CA GLY A 394 -15.91 13.20 18.85
C GLY A 394 -15.39 13.05 17.41
N PRO A 395 -15.41 14.13 16.60
CA PRO A 395 -14.99 14.05 15.19
C PRO A 395 -13.56 13.56 14.98
N ALA A 396 -12.68 13.74 15.98
CA ALA A 396 -11.27 13.36 15.94
C ALA A 396 -10.82 12.58 17.18
N SER A 397 -11.76 12.02 17.96
CA SER A 397 -11.44 11.36 19.22
C SER A 397 -12.22 10.06 19.38
N ILE A 398 -11.59 9.09 20.05
CA ILE A 398 -12.25 7.88 20.52
C ILE A 398 -12.08 7.75 22.03
N ARG A 399 -13.02 7.05 22.65
CA ARG A 399 -12.93 6.56 24.03
C ARG A 399 -12.77 5.05 24.04
N ILE A 400 -11.76 4.57 24.76
CA ILE A 400 -11.50 3.15 25.01
C ILE A 400 -11.77 2.88 26.49
N GLN A 401 -12.69 1.95 26.77
CA GLN A 401 -13.06 1.58 28.14
C GLN A 401 -12.34 0.28 28.54
N LEU A 402 -11.69 0.31 29.71
CA LEU A 402 -11.14 -0.86 30.38
C LEU A 402 -12.24 -1.57 31.17
N THR A 403 -12.10 -2.89 31.32
CA THR A 403 -13.00 -3.71 32.15
C THR A 403 -12.79 -3.48 33.65
N LYS A 404 -11.61 -2.99 34.04
CA LYS A 404 -11.23 -2.67 35.41
C LYS A 404 -10.38 -1.40 35.42
N PRO A 405 -10.44 -0.59 36.49
CA PRO A 405 -9.55 0.56 36.63
C PRO A 405 -8.09 0.11 36.66
N LEU A 406 -7.22 0.90 36.04
CA LEU A 406 -5.78 0.73 36.15
C LEU A 406 -5.33 1.15 37.57
N PRO A 407 -4.56 0.35 38.32
CA PRO A 407 -3.94 0.73 39.60
C PRO A 407 -3.23 2.10 39.54
N GLU A 408 -3.21 2.87 40.63
CA GLU A 408 -2.79 4.28 40.67
C GLU A 408 -1.40 4.54 40.07
N ASP A 409 -0.41 3.69 40.39
CA ASP A 409 0.98 3.85 39.94
C ASP A 409 1.28 3.21 38.57
N GLU A 410 0.30 2.58 37.94
CA GLU A 410 0.52 1.80 36.72
C GLU A 410 0.39 2.67 35.46
N THR A 411 1.32 2.55 34.52
CA THR A 411 1.25 3.23 33.22
C THR A 411 0.56 2.37 32.19
N CYS A 412 0.04 2.98 31.12
CA CYS A 412 -0.54 2.25 30.00
C CYS A 412 0.07 2.68 28.66
N ARG A 413 0.17 1.71 27.74
CA ARG A 413 0.53 1.90 26.34
C ARG A 413 -0.53 1.33 25.42
N LEU A 414 -0.74 1.97 24.28
CA LEU A 414 -1.72 1.58 23.29
C LEU A 414 -1.05 1.17 21.98
N SER A 415 -1.46 0.04 21.45
CA SER A 415 -1.07 -0.45 20.13
C SER A 415 -2.30 -0.57 19.24
N TYR A 416 -2.09 -0.42 17.94
CA TYR A 416 -3.15 -0.49 16.96
C TYR A 416 -2.77 -1.32 15.74
N GLY A 417 -3.61 -2.32 15.52
CA GLY A 417 -3.72 -3.08 14.31
C GLY A 417 -3.03 -4.43 14.36
N HIS A 418 -3.80 -5.47 14.08
CA HIS A 418 -3.44 -6.87 14.23
C HIS A 418 -4.19 -7.71 13.20
N PRO A 419 -3.67 -8.90 12.81
CA PRO A 419 -4.31 -9.70 11.76
C PRO A 419 -5.58 -10.43 12.21
N PHE A 420 -5.82 -10.49 13.53
CA PHE A 420 -6.93 -11.24 14.12
C PHE A 420 -8.27 -10.57 13.82
N ALA A 421 -9.19 -11.33 13.21
CA ALA A 421 -10.57 -10.90 13.07
C ALA A 421 -11.40 -11.41 14.24
N THR A 422 -11.62 -12.73 14.34
CA THR A 422 -12.61 -13.24 15.28
C THR A 422 -12.40 -14.72 15.62
N ALA A 423 -12.60 -15.11 16.88
CA ALA A 423 -12.47 -16.50 17.33
C ALA A 423 -13.70 -17.32 16.90
N LEU A 424 -13.51 -18.48 16.28
CA LEU A 424 -14.61 -19.26 15.69
C LEU A 424 -15.03 -20.48 16.53
N GLY A 425 -14.32 -20.76 17.63
CA GLY A 425 -14.54 -21.96 18.44
C GLY A 425 -13.65 -23.12 18.03
N SER A 426 -14.03 -24.34 18.41
CA SER A 426 -13.27 -25.56 18.18
C SER A 426 -13.79 -26.35 16.97
N ILE A 427 -12.87 -26.99 16.25
CA ILE A 427 -13.18 -27.89 15.14
C ILE A 427 -13.97 -29.09 15.67
N VAL A 428 -15.17 -29.29 15.13
CA VAL A 428 -16.03 -30.43 15.47
C VAL A 428 -15.62 -31.67 14.68
N GLU A 429 -15.31 -31.46 13.41
CA GLU A 429 -15.04 -32.51 12.44
C GLU A 429 -14.28 -31.95 11.24
N LEU A 430 -13.55 -32.82 10.55
CA LEU A 430 -12.90 -32.54 9.28
C LEU A 430 -13.50 -33.48 8.25
N GLN A 431 -13.98 -32.93 7.14
CA GLN A 431 -14.65 -33.71 6.10
C GLN A 431 -13.91 -33.58 4.77
N LYS A 432 -13.81 -34.68 4.02
CA LYS A 432 -13.34 -34.62 2.62
C LYS A 432 -14.42 -34.01 1.73
N ALA A 433 -14.00 -33.10 0.87
CA ALA A 433 -14.83 -32.47 -0.15
C ALA A 433 -14.46 -32.96 -1.56
N GLU A 434 -15.31 -32.62 -2.53
CA GLU A 434 -15.03 -32.84 -3.95
C GLU A 434 -13.72 -32.15 -4.39
N GLY A 435 -13.08 -32.71 -5.42
CA GLY A 435 -11.86 -32.12 -6.00
C GLY A 435 -10.61 -32.21 -5.11
N GLY A 436 -10.63 -33.01 -4.04
CA GLY A 436 -9.51 -33.16 -3.12
C GLY A 436 -9.39 -32.04 -2.08
N GLN A 437 -10.42 -31.20 -1.97
CA GLN A 437 -10.54 -30.19 -0.91
C GLN A 437 -10.97 -30.82 0.42
N GLU A 438 -10.86 -30.06 1.50
CA GLU A 438 -11.33 -30.46 2.84
C GLU A 438 -12.19 -29.33 3.44
N ASP A 439 -13.17 -29.71 4.27
CA ASP A 439 -14.04 -28.80 5.01
C ASP A 439 -13.72 -28.88 6.51
N VAL A 440 -13.47 -27.73 7.15
CA VAL A 440 -13.46 -27.60 8.62
C VAL A 440 -14.88 -27.34 9.09
N LEU A 441 -15.42 -28.22 9.94
CA LEU A 441 -16.76 -28.09 10.50
C LEU A 441 -16.69 -27.44 11.88
N LEU A 442 -17.49 -26.40 12.07
CA LEU A 442 -17.66 -25.68 13.32
C LEU A 442 -19.13 -25.72 13.74
N GLU A 443 -19.39 -25.83 15.05
CA GLU A 443 -20.77 -25.72 15.56
C GLU A 443 -21.30 -24.29 15.37
N GLY A 444 -22.60 -24.20 15.07
CA GLY A 444 -23.32 -22.94 14.92
C GLY A 444 -23.25 -22.32 13.52
N LEU A 445 -24.13 -21.36 13.30
CA LEU A 445 -24.25 -20.58 12.07
C LEU A 445 -23.42 -19.30 12.19
N LEU A 446 -22.25 -19.29 11.55
CA LEU A 446 -21.26 -18.22 11.68
C LEU A 446 -21.22 -17.29 10.46
N THR A 447 -22.04 -17.52 9.43
CA THR A 447 -21.96 -16.78 8.16
C THR A 447 -22.18 -15.28 8.35
N ASP A 448 -23.15 -14.87 9.18
CA ASP A 448 -23.38 -13.45 9.46
C ASP A 448 -22.18 -12.79 10.14
N ARG A 449 -21.55 -13.49 11.09
CA ARG A 449 -20.35 -13.01 11.78
C ARG A 449 -19.13 -12.94 10.85
N LEU A 450 -19.04 -13.86 9.89
CA LEU A 450 -17.97 -13.94 8.91
C LEU A 450 -18.23 -13.07 7.67
N ARG A 451 -19.41 -12.45 7.54
CA ARG A 451 -19.85 -11.77 6.31
C ARG A 451 -18.84 -10.76 5.77
N PRO A 452 -18.18 -9.89 6.57
CA PRO A 452 -17.16 -8.99 6.02
C PRO A 452 -15.96 -9.73 5.41
N LEU A 453 -15.52 -10.85 6.01
CA LEU A 453 -14.43 -11.69 5.48
C LEU A 453 -14.86 -12.46 4.23
N ILE A 454 -16.10 -12.93 4.19
CA ILE A 454 -16.70 -13.57 3.00
C ILE A 454 -16.80 -12.55 1.86
N ASN A 455 -17.19 -11.31 2.16
CA ASN A 455 -17.27 -10.22 1.19
C ASN A 455 -15.89 -9.82 0.65
N GLU A 456 -14.83 -9.94 1.46
CA GLU A 456 -13.46 -9.82 0.97
C GLU A 456 -13.15 -10.95 -0.03
N GLY A 457 -13.73 -12.14 0.14
CA GLY A 457 -13.69 -13.27 -0.81
C GLY A 457 -12.81 -14.45 -0.34
N ALA A 458 -11.88 -14.18 0.56
CA ALA A 458 -10.89 -15.12 1.05
C ALA A 458 -10.30 -14.58 2.34
N PHE A 459 -10.07 -15.47 3.30
CA PHE A 459 -9.48 -15.13 4.59
C PHE A 459 -8.71 -16.33 5.14
N LEU A 460 -7.93 -16.13 6.20
CA LEU A 460 -7.16 -17.19 6.83
C LEU A 460 -7.90 -17.75 8.03
N ILE A 461 -7.80 -19.05 8.25
CA ILE A 461 -8.00 -19.63 9.59
C ILE A 461 -6.68 -20.13 10.13
N THR A 462 -6.47 -19.92 11.43
CA THR A 462 -5.27 -20.35 12.15
C THR A 462 -5.65 -21.06 13.44
N SER A 463 -4.94 -22.15 13.74
CA SER A 463 -4.88 -22.77 15.07
C SER A 463 -3.47 -22.58 15.62
N LEU A 464 -3.38 -22.14 16.88
CA LEU A 464 -2.12 -22.05 17.62
C LEU A 464 -1.94 -23.21 18.60
N ALA A 465 -2.93 -24.12 18.69
CA ALA A 465 -2.85 -25.28 19.56
C ALA A 465 -1.93 -26.34 18.95
N GLY A 466 -0.98 -26.86 19.73
CA GLY A 466 0.00 -27.83 19.23
C GLY A 466 0.92 -27.22 18.17
N LYS A 467 1.04 -27.87 17.00
CA LYS A 467 1.79 -27.32 15.86
C LYS A 467 0.91 -26.28 15.15
N PRO A 468 1.35 -25.02 15.00
CA PRO A 468 0.53 -24.00 14.36
C PRO A 468 0.11 -24.39 12.94
N ALA A 469 -1.19 -24.52 12.72
CA ALA A 469 -1.81 -24.79 11.43
C ALA A 469 -2.46 -23.51 10.89
N ARG A 470 -2.35 -23.29 9.58
CA ARG A 470 -2.95 -22.12 8.91
C ARG A 470 -3.31 -22.48 7.47
N VAL A 471 -4.49 -22.04 7.02
CA VAL A 471 -4.91 -22.20 5.62
C VAL A 471 -5.82 -21.06 5.17
N VAL A 472 -5.91 -20.85 3.86
CA VAL A 472 -6.86 -19.91 3.24
C VAL A 472 -8.21 -20.59 3.07
N ILE A 473 -9.28 -19.88 3.44
CA ILE A 473 -10.68 -20.22 3.21
C ILE A 473 -11.21 -19.35 2.09
N ARG A 474 -11.85 -19.96 1.09
CA ARG A 474 -12.51 -19.25 -0.04
C ARG A 474 -13.98 -19.61 -0.22
N SER A 475 -14.49 -20.55 0.57
CA SER A 475 -15.89 -20.95 0.54
C SER A 475 -16.38 -21.24 1.95
N VAL A 476 -17.48 -20.60 2.33
CA VAL A 476 -18.17 -20.77 3.61
C VAL A 476 -19.60 -21.19 3.28
N ARG A 477 -20.08 -22.26 3.93
CA ARG A 477 -21.45 -22.77 3.77
C ARG A 477 -22.00 -23.18 5.12
N GLU A 478 -23.31 -23.29 5.21
CA GLU A 478 -24.01 -23.81 6.38
C GLU A 478 -24.75 -25.08 6.02
N ASP A 479 -24.66 -26.09 6.88
CA ASP A 479 -25.38 -27.35 6.74
C ASP A 479 -25.65 -27.93 8.13
N GLY A 480 -26.88 -28.39 8.36
CA GLY A 480 -27.28 -29.04 9.62
C GLY A 480 -26.99 -28.26 10.91
N GLY A 481 -27.07 -26.92 10.88
CA GLY A 481 -26.75 -26.08 12.05
C GLY A 481 -25.26 -25.81 12.27
N ARG A 482 -24.41 -26.22 11.34
CA ARG A 482 -22.95 -26.08 11.37
C ARG A 482 -22.45 -25.17 10.27
N THR A 483 -21.28 -24.58 10.50
CA THR A 483 -20.54 -23.83 9.48
C THR A 483 -19.42 -24.69 8.91
N LEU A 484 -19.35 -24.78 7.59
CA LEU A 484 -18.34 -25.50 6.82
C LEU A 484 -17.40 -24.49 6.16
N LEU A 485 -16.12 -24.55 6.53
CA LEU A 485 -15.05 -23.71 5.95
C LEU A 485 -14.19 -24.56 5.01
N ARG A 486 -14.30 -24.31 3.71
CA ARG A 486 -13.62 -25.09 2.68
C ARG A 486 -12.23 -24.56 2.37
N TYR A 487 -11.26 -25.47 2.29
CA TYR A 487 -9.87 -25.18 1.94
C TYR A 487 -9.23 -26.23 1.01
N ASP A 488 -8.15 -25.83 0.33
CA ASP A 488 -7.26 -26.78 -0.39
C ASP A 488 -6.13 -27.22 0.55
N PRO A 489 -5.99 -28.52 0.86
CA PRO A 489 -4.90 -29.04 1.68
C PRO A 489 -3.49 -28.68 1.18
N LYS A 490 -3.31 -28.37 -0.10
CA LYS A 490 -2.03 -27.93 -0.67
C LYS A 490 -1.62 -26.53 -0.20
N GLU A 491 -2.56 -25.73 0.28
CA GLU A 491 -2.32 -24.38 0.81
C GLU A 491 -2.07 -24.38 2.33
N LEU A 492 -2.04 -25.55 2.99
CA LEU A 492 -1.68 -25.66 4.40
C LEU A 492 -0.26 -25.16 4.63
N ARG A 493 -0.11 -24.19 5.52
CA ARG A 493 1.21 -23.68 5.93
C ARG A 493 2.03 -24.83 6.50
N ASN A 494 3.23 -25.03 5.95
CA ASN A 494 4.16 -26.10 6.34
C ASN A 494 3.54 -27.51 6.27
N ALA A 495 2.47 -27.71 5.49
CA ALA A 495 1.69 -28.95 5.41
C ALA A 495 1.16 -29.47 6.76
N VAL A 496 1.02 -28.58 7.75
CA VAL A 496 0.47 -28.94 9.08
C VAL A 496 -1.05 -29.00 8.99
N ARG A 497 -1.62 -30.19 9.23
CA ARG A 497 -3.08 -30.41 9.21
C ARG A 497 -3.73 -29.92 10.50
N PHE A 498 -4.99 -29.52 10.38
CA PHE A 498 -5.87 -29.30 11.53
C PHE A 498 -6.28 -30.62 12.17
N GLU A 499 -6.70 -30.56 13.43
CA GLU A 499 -7.20 -31.70 14.18
C GLU A 499 -8.52 -31.35 14.88
N LYS A 500 -9.38 -32.36 15.07
CA LYS A 500 -10.62 -32.22 15.84
C LYS A 500 -10.32 -31.71 17.26
N GLY A 501 -11.16 -30.80 17.74
CA GLY A 501 -11.05 -30.16 19.05
C GLY A 501 -10.17 -28.91 19.08
N GLN A 502 -9.34 -28.67 18.05
CA GLN A 502 -8.49 -27.49 17.99
C GLN A 502 -9.32 -26.20 17.89
N ALA A 503 -8.99 -25.20 18.70
CA ALA A 503 -9.57 -23.87 18.58
C ALA A 503 -9.01 -23.16 17.35
N VAL A 504 -9.88 -22.55 16.54
CA VAL A 504 -9.52 -21.80 15.34
C VAL A 504 -9.98 -20.35 15.39
N THR A 505 -9.18 -19.48 14.77
CA THR A 505 -9.44 -18.05 14.68
C THR A 505 -9.39 -17.62 13.23
N ALA A 506 -10.37 -16.83 12.81
CA ALA A 506 -10.35 -16.16 11.51
C ALA A 506 -9.40 -14.95 11.54
N GLN A 507 -8.66 -14.76 10.46
CA GLN A 507 -7.68 -13.71 10.29
C GLN A 507 -7.78 -13.12 8.88
N ARG A 508 -7.56 -11.81 8.76
CA ARG A 508 -7.28 -11.18 7.46
C ARG A 508 -5.82 -11.47 7.08
N SER A 509 -5.49 -11.34 5.79
CA SER A 509 -4.10 -11.51 5.31
C SER A 509 -3.13 -10.48 5.91
N PHE A 510 -3.66 -9.29 6.21
CA PHE A 510 -2.91 -8.15 6.69
C PHE A 510 -3.22 -7.83 8.15
N SER A 511 -2.22 -7.30 8.87
CA SER A 511 -2.50 -6.54 10.09
C SER A 511 -3.37 -5.33 9.75
N TYR A 512 -4.40 -5.09 10.54
CA TYR A 512 -5.37 -4.04 10.25
C TYR A 512 -6.07 -3.57 11.53
N GLY A 513 -6.78 -2.46 11.44
CA GLY A 513 -7.80 -2.09 12.41
C GLY A 513 -8.99 -1.41 11.72
N ASN A 514 -10.00 -1.06 12.52
CA ASN A 514 -11.32 -0.64 12.02
C ASN A 514 -11.52 0.89 11.98
N LEU A 515 -10.48 1.69 12.18
CA LEU A 515 -10.61 3.14 12.30
C LEU A 515 -10.27 3.78 10.97
N ARG A 516 -11.24 4.52 10.43
CA ARG A 516 -11.09 5.34 9.23
C ARG A 516 -11.64 6.74 9.48
N ASP A 517 -11.36 7.64 8.56
CA ASP A 517 -12.05 8.92 8.45
C ASP A 517 -13.28 8.82 7.53
N SER A 518 -13.98 9.93 7.26
CA SER A 518 -15.22 9.97 6.46
C SER A 518 -15.02 10.65 5.10
N ASP A 519 -13.86 10.46 4.48
CA ASP A 519 -13.53 11.02 3.16
C ASP A 519 -14.61 10.64 2.10
N PRO A 520 -15.30 11.61 1.48
CA PRO A 520 -16.36 11.34 0.50
C PRO A 520 -15.82 11.15 -0.92
N GLU A 521 -14.50 11.17 -1.11
CA GLU A 521 -13.88 11.02 -2.43
C GLU A 521 -14.39 9.76 -3.15
N ARG A 522 -14.74 9.92 -4.42
CA ARG A 522 -15.22 8.81 -5.25
C ARG A 522 -14.06 8.20 -6.02
N SER A 523 -14.07 6.89 -6.16
CA SER A 523 -13.14 6.21 -7.05
C SER A 523 -13.48 6.44 -8.52
N VAL A 524 -12.45 6.33 -9.36
CA VAL A 524 -12.54 6.29 -10.81
C VAL A 524 -12.93 4.89 -11.30
N HIS A 525 -12.43 3.88 -10.60
CA HIS A 525 -12.60 2.46 -10.92
C HIS A 525 -13.45 1.76 -9.85
N SER A 526 -13.83 0.53 -10.16
CA SER A 526 -14.58 -0.38 -9.31
C SER A 526 -13.85 -1.72 -9.22
N PHE A 527 -14.22 -2.57 -8.27
CA PHE A 527 -13.75 -3.95 -8.23
C PHE A 527 -14.12 -4.68 -9.53
N ALA A 528 -13.13 -5.07 -10.32
CA ALA A 528 -13.35 -5.62 -11.67
C ALA A 528 -13.04 -7.10 -11.78
N ASP A 529 -12.27 -7.69 -10.86
CA ASP A 529 -12.15 -9.14 -10.78
C ASP A 529 -13.49 -9.72 -10.30
N ALA A 530 -14.20 -10.42 -11.19
CA ALA A 530 -15.47 -11.07 -10.89
C ALA A 530 -15.32 -12.18 -9.83
N ALA A 531 -14.10 -12.69 -9.61
CA ALA A 531 -13.82 -13.64 -8.53
C ALA A 531 -13.65 -12.95 -7.15
N TYR A 532 -13.67 -11.61 -7.09
CA TYR A 532 -13.54 -10.82 -5.87
C TYR A 532 -14.85 -10.77 -5.07
N GLY A 533 -15.35 -11.95 -4.70
CA GLY A 533 -16.47 -12.17 -3.78
C GLY A 533 -17.70 -11.31 -4.09
N ALA A 534 -18.33 -10.78 -3.05
CA ALA A 534 -19.54 -9.96 -3.14
C ALA A 534 -19.26 -8.48 -3.50
N ARG A 535 -18.00 -8.09 -3.69
CA ARG A 535 -17.60 -6.70 -3.92
C ARG A 535 -17.43 -6.37 -5.40
N ALA A 536 -17.40 -7.37 -6.28
CA ALA A 536 -17.33 -7.17 -7.72
C ALA A 536 -18.38 -6.15 -8.21
N GLY A 537 -17.93 -5.18 -9.01
CA GLY A 537 -18.73 -4.08 -9.55
C GLY A 537 -18.91 -2.88 -8.61
N LEU A 538 -18.63 -3.00 -7.32
CA LEU A 538 -18.74 -1.87 -6.38
C LEU A 538 -17.56 -0.88 -6.55
N PRO A 539 -17.78 0.43 -6.34
CA PRO A 539 -16.69 1.40 -6.33
C PRO A 539 -15.71 1.11 -5.19
N TYR A 540 -14.44 1.44 -5.39
CA TYR A 540 -13.46 1.35 -4.32
C TYR A 540 -13.72 2.41 -3.25
N PRO A 541 -13.74 2.07 -1.95
CA PRO A 541 -13.82 3.07 -0.90
C PRO A 541 -12.48 3.80 -0.75
N LEU A 542 -12.50 5.12 -0.86
CA LEU A 542 -11.29 5.95 -0.75
C LEU A 542 -11.14 6.59 0.63
N TRP A 543 -11.56 5.93 1.70
CA TRP A 543 -11.35 6.42 3.07
C TRP A 543 -9.88 6.38 3.48
N ASN A 544 -9.49 7.26 4.40
CA ASN A 544 -8.15 7.23 4.97
C ASN A 544 -8.18 6.39 6.25
N TRP A 545 -7.44 5.28 6.23
CA TRP A 545 -7.37 4.33 7.33
C TRP A 545 -6.26 4.71 8.32
N CYS A 546 -6.49 4.41 9.60
CA CYS A 546 -5.51 4.74 10.65
C CYS A 546 -4.23 3.95 10.46
N VAL A 547 -3.09 4.63 10.47
CA VAL A 547 -1.79 3.97 10.49
C VAL A 547 -1.71 2.98 11.66
N LEU A 548 -1.06 1.85 11.42
CA LEU A 548 -0.64 0.92 12.44
C LEU A 548 0.38 1.62 13.35
N PHE A 549 0.28 1.41 14.65
CA PHE A 549 1.24 1.93 15.61
C PHE A 549 1.40 0.98 16.78
N SER A 550 2.52 1.08 17.48
CA SER A 550 2.80 0.26 18.65
C SER A 550 3.26 1.15 19.79
N ASP A 551 2.88 0.78 21.01
CA ASP A 551 3.40 1.39 22.23
C ASP A 551 3.21 2.91 22.38
N LEU A 552 2.09 3.45 21.86
CA LEU A 552 1.71 4.84 22.11
C LEU A 552 1.50 5.05 23.62
N ASN A 553 2.31 5.90 24.23
CA ASN A 553 2.20 6.22 25.65
C ASN A 553 0.86 6.91 25.96
N VAL A 554 0.20 6.44 27.03
CA VAL A 554 -1.01 7.05 27.57
C VAL A 554 -0.62 7.90 28.77
N ALA A 555 -0.73 9.22 28.62
CA ALA A 555 -0.42 10.15 29.72
C ALA A 555 -1.45 10.03 30.85
N ALA A 556 -1.01 10.25 32.09
CA ALA A 556 -1.93 10.53 33.19
C ALA A 556 -2.57 11.92 32.97
N ASP A 557 -3.84 12.07 33.34
CA ASP A 557 -4.53 13.38 33.35
C ASP A 557 -3.93 14.34 34.38
#